data_AF-A0A8B8CBD4-F1
#
_entry.id   AF-A0A8B8CBD4-F1
#
_cell.length_a   1.000
_cell.length_b   1.000
_cell.length_c   1.000
_cell.angle_alpha   90.00
_cell.angle_beta   90.00
_cell.angle_gamma   90.00
#
_symmetry.space_group_name_H-M   'P 1'
#
loop_
_entity.id
_entity.type
_entity.pdbx_description
1 polymer ?
#
loop_
_entity_poly.entity_id
_entity_poly.type
_entity_poly.pdbx_seq_one_letter_code
_entity_poly.pdbx_strand_id
1 'polypeptide(L)'
;MYKSVVCDSVLTFHLFGFSSRTTGPFSINNQTWHRAFQESEQVWRTSEERWHSIFYQENLIEPLVQVYLTNANSYGNKRLINPEARDELRKDNSIFLPFSTQQTISEESIDKMEAGDQVVAEEVVSEDEEESLFQDIDLLQNHGINVADIKKLKQSGICTIKGVQMTTRKKLCNIKGISEAKMEKIKEAANKLCDPGFLTALEYADKRKQVFRITTGSQELDKLLGGGIDSMAITEAFGEFRTGKTQLSHTLCVTTQLPGANGYTGGKVVFIDTENTFRPDRLRAIADRFNLDQNAVLDNVLYARAYTSEHQYELMDFVAAKFYEESGVFKLLIVDSIMALFRVDFSGRGELADRQQKLAQMLSRLQKIAEEYNVAVFVTNQMTADPGATMSFQADPKKPIGGNILAHASTTRISLRKGRGETRIAKIYDSPDLPESEATFAITAGGINDAKE
;
A
#
# COMPACT_ATOMS: atom_id res chain seq x y z
N MET A 1 13.66 -33.15 -19.80
CA MET A 1 13.29 -32.30 -20.95
C MET A 1 11.88 -31.78 -20.74
N TYR A 2 11.76 -30.57 -20.17
CA TYR A 2 10.52 -29.80 -20.11
C TYR A 2 10.89 -28.41 -20.62
N LYS A 3 10.34 -27.99 -21.76
CA LYS A 3 10.57 -26.65 -22.32
C LYS A 3 9.37 -25.78 -21.97
N SER A 4 9.65 -24.82 -21.09
CA SER A 4 8.94 -23.59 -20.80
C SER A 4 8.38 -22.89 -22.05
N VAL A 5 7.10 -22.51 -22.02
CA VAL A 5 6.52 -21.47 -22.90
C VAL A 5 6.17 -20.28 -22.02
N VAL A 6 6.93 -19.20 -22.22
CA VAL A 6 6.72 -17.86 -21.66
C VAL A 6 5.70 -17.16 -22.57
N CYS A 7 4.62 -16.64 -21.98
CA CYS A 7 3.72 -15.69 -22.64
C CYS A 7 4.33 -14.29 -22.55
N ASP A 8 5.00 -13.84 -23.61
CA ASP A 8 5.33 -12.43 -23.83
C ASP A 8 4.34 -11.87 -24.87
N SER A 9 3.44 -11.01 -24.42
CA SER A 9 2.61 -10.17 -25.30
C SER A 9 3.30 -8.80 -25.45
N VAL A 10 4.32 -8.75 -26.30
CA VAL A 10 4.89 -7.48 -26.79
C VAL A 10 4.46 -7.30 -28.24
N LEU A 11 3.43 -6.48 -28.45
CA LEU A 11 3.07 -5.98 -29.78
C LEU A 11 4.19 -5.09 -30.30
N THR A 12 5.11 -5.65 -31.08
CA THR A 12 6.06 -4.90 -31.92
C THR A 12 5.61 -5.05 -33.37
N PHE A 13 4.89 -4.05 -33.89
CA PHE A 13 4.61 -3.90 -35.31
C PHE A 13 5.83 -3.27 -35.98
N HIS A 14 6.54 -4.01 -36.83
CA HIS A 14 7.41 -3.41 -37.85
C HIS A 14 7.39 -4.22 -39.15
N LEU A 15 7.26 -3.45 -40.24
CA LEU A 15 7.55 -3.72 -41.65
C LEU A 15 6.39 -4.19 -42.55
N PHE A 16 5.74 -3.21 -43.17
CA PHE A 16 5.80 -3.11 -44.64
C PHE A 16 6.26 -1.70 -45.03
N GLY A 17 7.36 -1.64 -45.77
CA GLY A 17 7.93 -0.40 -46.27
C GLY A 17 7.14 0.17 -47.43
N PHE A 18 6.92 1.48 -47.42
CA PHE A 18 6.67 2.27 -48.62
C PHE A 18 7.45 3.58 -48.52
N SER A 19 8.25 3.84 -49.55
CA SER A 19 9.10 5.03 -49.66
C SER A 19 8.28 6.30 -49.78
N SER A 20 8.70 7.34 -49.06
CA SER A 20 8.20 8.71 -49.15
C SER A 20 8.37 9.32 -50.54
N ARG A 21 7.28 9.82 -51.13
CA ARG A 21 7.21 11.03 -51.97
C ARG A 21 5.74 11.44 -52.15
N THR A 22 5.52 12.75 -52.22
CA THR A 22 4.29 13.50 -52.61
C THR A 22 3.17 13.77 -51.58
N THR A 23 3.20 15.00 -51.07
CA THR A 23 2.11 16.01 -50.91
C THR A 23 0.64 15.61 -51.19
N GLY A 24 -0.25 15.85 -50.21
CA GLY A 24 -1.72 15.99 -50.40
C GLY A 24 -2.57 15.43 -49.24
N PRO A 25 -3.75 16.00 -48.91
CA PRO A 25 -4.57 15.56 -47.77
C PRO A 25 -5.41 14.34 -48.17
N PHE A 26 -5.37 13.26 -47.37
CA PHE A 26 -6.20 12.08 -47.60
C PHE A 26 -7.23 11.90 -46.47
N SER A 27 -8.51 11.97 -46.83
CA SER A 27 -9.61 11.44 -46.03
C SER A 27 -9.60 9.92 -46.12
N ILE A 28 -9.62 9.22 -44.99
CA ILE A 28 -9.74 7.75 -44.95
C ILE A 28 -11.23 7.40 -44.97
N ASN A 29 -11.64 6.57 -45.93
CA ASN A 29 -13.02 6.16 -46.19
C ASN A 29 -13.43 4.97 -45.29
N ASN A 30 -14.69 4.95 -44.82
CA ASN A 30 -15.24 3.97 -43.85
C ASN A 30 -15.21 2.50 -44.32
N GLN A 31 -15.00 2.25 -45.61
CA GLN A 31 -14.97 0.89 -46.17
C GLN A 31 -13.69 0.11 -45.83
N THR A 32 -12.57 0.79 -45.53
CA THR A 32 -11.30 0.11 -45.21
C THR A 32 -11.29 -0.48 -43.80
N TRP A 33 -11.99 0.17 -42.85
CA TRP A 33 -12.17 -0.33 -41.48
C TRP A 33 -13.07 -1.56 -41.41
N HIS A 34 -14.17 -1.58 -42.18
CA HIS A 34 -15.08 -2.73 -42.21
C HIS A 34 -14.42 -4.01 -42.75
N ARG A 35 -13.50 -3.89 -43.70
CA ARG A 35 -12.78 -5.05 -44.25
C ARG A 35 -11.78 -5.64 -43.25
N ALA A 36 -11.03 -4.79 -42.55
CA ALA A 36 -10.08 -5.23 -41.52
C ALA A 36 -10.79 -5.87 -40.32
N PHE A 37 -11.99 -5.38 -39.95
CA PHE A 37 -12.79 -5.97 -38.88
C PHE A 37 -13.32 -7.36 -39.27
N GLN A 38 -13.85 -7.51 -40.49
CA GLN A 38 -14.34 -8.82 -40.97
C GLN A 38 -13.22 -9.86 -41.11
N GLU A 39 -12.03 -9.46 -41.57
CA GLU A 39 -10.88 -10.37 -41.65
C GLU A 39 -10.40 -10.81 -40.25
N SER A 40 -10.47 -9.94 -39.23
CA SER A 40 -10.14 -10.30 -37.85
C SER A 40 -11.18 -11.23 -37.20
N GLU A 41 -12.46 -11.05 -37.51
CA GLU A 41 -13.55 -11.89 -37.00
C GLU A 41 -13.51 -13.30 -37.62
N GLN A 42 -13.12 -13.41 -38.90
CA GLN A 42 -12.95 -14.70 -39.59
C GLN A 42 -11.80 -15.53 -38.99
N VAL A 43 -10.70 -14.87 -38.60
CA VAL A 43 -9.54 -15.52 -37.94
C VAL A 43 -9.90 -15.98 -36.52
N TRP A 44 -10.75 -15.23 -35.83
CA TRP A 44 -11.25 -15.60 -34.50
C TRP A 44 -12.18 -16.82 -34.56
N ARG A 45 -13.12 -16.86 -35.51
CA ARG A 45 -14.02 -18.02 -35.70
C ARG A 45 -13.29 -19.29 -36.12
N THR A 46 -12.30 -19.19 -37.00
CA THR A 46 -11.51 -20.36 -37.42
C THR A 46 -10.56 -20.88 -36.33
N SER A 47 -10.21 -20.05 -35.33
CA SER A 47 -9.48 -20.52 -34.15
C SER A 47 -10.41 -21.18 -33.13
N GLU A 48 -11.63 -20.65 -32.94
CA GLU A 48 -12.65 -21.23 -32.06
C GLU A 48 -13.11 -22.63 -32.53
N GLU A 49 -13.35 -22.83 -33.83
CA GLU A 49 -13.68 -24.14 -34.40
C GLU A 49 -12.53 -25.16 -34.24
N ARG A 50 -11.28 -24.68 -34.25
CA ARG A 50 -10.09 -25.52 -34.06
C ARG A 50 -9.94 -25.96 -32.61
N TRP A 51 -10.29 -25.10 -31.65
CA TRP A 51 -10.34 -25.44 -30.23
C TRP A 51 -11.46 -26.44 -29.91
N HIS A 52 -12.65 -26.26 -30.48
CA HIS A 52 -13.76 -27.21 -30.30
C HIS A 52 -13.46 -28.62 -30.83
N SER A 53 -12.71 -28.74 -31.93
CA SER A 53 -12.28 -30.03 -32.50
C SER A 53 -11.21 -30.73 -31.62
N ILE A 54 -10.28 -29.97 -31.03
CA ILE A 54 -9.24 -30.50 -30.13
C ILE A 54 -9.84 -31.01 -28.82
N PHE A 55 -10.82 -30.29 -28.25
CA PHE A 55 -11.47 -30.70 -26.99
C PHE A 55 -12.35 -31.96 -27.11
N TYR A 56 -12.89 -32.25 -28.30
CA TYR A 56 -13.71 -33.45 -28.54
C TYR A 56 -12.88 -34.70 -28.84
N GLN A 57 -11.64 -34.57 -29.32
CA GLN A 57 -10.80 -35.72 -29.68
C GLN A 57 -9.97 -36.30 -28.52
N GLU A 58 -9.80 -35.59 -27.40
CA GLU A 58 -8.98 -36.05 -26.27
C GLU A 58 -9.76 -36.56 -25.03
N ASN A 59 -11.09 -36.71 -25.09
CA ASN A 59 -11.87 -37.41 -24.06
C ASN A 59 -11.68 -36.89 -22.61
N LEU A 60 -11.54 -35.57 -22.41
CA LEU A 60 -11.29 -34.93 -21.10
C LEU A 60 -12.55 -34.37 -20.41
N ILE A 61 -13.75 -34.85 -20.74
CA ILE A 61 -15.03 -34.31 -20.21
C ILE A 61 -15.58 -35.12 -19.01
N GLU A 62 -14.85 -36.07 -18.42
CA GLU A 62 -15.35 -36.85 -17.27
C GLU A 62 -14.89 -36.45 -15.83
N PRO A 63 -13.93 -35.54 -15.57
CA PRO A 63 -13.69 -35.11 -14.19
C PRO A 63 -14.45 -33.85 -13.75
N LEU A 64 -14.92 -33.00 -14.68
CA LEU A 64 -15.50 -31.68 -14.35
C LEU A 64 -17.03 -31.68 -14.16
N VAL A 65 -17.74 -32.61 -14.81
CA VAL A 65 -19.20 -32.74 -14.67
C VAL A 65 -19.58 -33.43 -13.35
N GLN A 66 -18.74 -34.37 -12.86
CA GLN A 66 -18.94 -35.05 -11.59
C GLN A 66 -18.80 -34.11 -10.38
N VAL A 67 -17.88 -33.13 -10.44
CA VAL A 67 -17.71 -32.13 -9.36
C VAL A 67 -18.90 -31.17 -9.32
N TYR A 68 -19.48 -30.82 -10.47
CA TYR A 68 -20.62 -29.90 -10.54
C TYR A 68 -21.95 -30.55 -10.10
N LEU A 69 -22.14 -31.85 -10.35
CA LEU A 69 -23.36 -32.56 -9.97
C LEU A 69 -23.35 -33.11 -8.53
N THR A 70 -22.18 -33.30 -7.91
CA THR A 70 -22.10 -33.76 -6.51
C THR A 70 -22.35 -32.64 -5.50
N ASN A 71 -22.07 -31.38 -5.85
CA ASN A 71 -22.29 -30.21 -4.98
C ASN A 71 -23.68 -29.56 -5.10
N ALA A 72 -24.49 -29.95 -6.09
CA ALA A 72 -25.84 -29.41 -6.27
C ALA A 72 -26.92 -30.13 -5.42
N ASN A 73 -26.60 -31.27 -4.80
CA ASN A 73 -27.52 -32.02 -3.92
C ASN A 73 -27.26 -31.81 -2.41
N SER A 74 -26.24 -31.04 -2.03
CA SER A 74 -25.86 -30.83 -0.62
C SER A 74 -26.32 -29.49 -0.05
N TYR A 75 -26.76 -28.55 -0.89
CA TYR A 75 -27.29 -27.26 -0.45
C TYR A 75 -28.52 -26.91 -1.27
N GLY A 76 -29.70 -27.22 -0.72
CA GLY A 76 -30.97 -26.84 -1.31
C GLY A 76 -31.07 -25.33 -1.51
N ASN A 77 -30.78 -24.86 -2.73
CA ASN A 77 -30.87 -23.46 -3.10
C ASN A 77 -31.83 -23.30 -4.29
N LYS A 78 -33.12 -23.15 -3.98
CA LYS A 78 -34.12 -22.64 -4.92
C LYS A 78 -33.96 -21.12 -4.99
N ARG A 79 -33.30 -20.59 -6.03
CA ARG A 79 -33.53 -19.22 -6.52
C ARG A 79 -32.77 -18.94 -7.82
N LEU A 80 -33.27 -19.47 -8.94
CA LEU A 80 -33.09 -18.89 -10.28
C LEU A 80 -34.24 -19.36 -11.19
N ILE A 81 -35.46 -18.84 -11.05
CA ILE A 81 -36.49 -18.99 -12.11
C ILE A 81 -37.35 -17.71 -12.21
N ASN A 82 -37.46 -17.25 -13.45
CA ASN A 82 -38.25 -16.19 -14.09
C ASN A 82 -39.73 -16.13 -13.61
N PRO A 83 -40.40 -14.96 -13.53
CA PRO A 83 -41.74 -14.82 -12.95
C PRO A 83 -42.82 -14.93 -14.04
N GLU A 84 -43.18 -16.14 -14.46
CA GLU A 84 -44.35 -16.34 -15.36
C GLU A 84 -44.93 -17.78 -15.39
N ALA A 85 -44.79 -18.52 -14.29
CA ALA A 85 -45.41 -19.86 -14.12
C ALA A 85 -46.26 -19.95 -12.85
N ARG A 86 -47.03 -18.89 -12.58
CA ARG A 86 -48.16 -18.90 -11.63
C ARG A 86 -49.41 -19.27 -12.43
N ASP A 87 -49.79 -20.54 -12.43
CA ASP A 87 -51.17 -21.02 -12.54
C ASP A 87 -51.18 -22.55 -12.77
N GLU A 88 -50.84 -23.34 -11.75
CA GLU A 88 -51.23 -24.78 -11.73
C GLU A 88 -51.16 -25.48 -10.37
N LEU A 89 -51.20 -24.75 -9.25
CA LEU A 89 -51.32 -25.34 -7.91
C LEU A 89 -52.55 -24.79 -7.18
N ARG A 90 -53.71 -25.11 -7.74
CA ARG A 90 -55.00 -25.07 -7.07
C ARG A 90 -55.74 -26.36 -7.41
N LYS A 91 -55.69 -27.34 -6.52
CA LYS A 91 -56.80 -28.24 -6.14
C LYS A 91 -56.34 -29.32 -5.15
N ASP A 92 -57.24 -29.52 -4.18
CA ASP A 92 -57.38 -30.61 -3.19
C ASP A 92 -56.43 -30.62 -1.98
N ASN A 93 -56.88 -30.16 -0.80
CA ASN A 93 -57.76 -30.83 0.21
C ASN A 93 -57.06 -32.04 0.86
N SER A 94 -57.03 -32.28 2.16
CA SER A 94 -57.72 -31.73 3.35
C SER A 94 -57.16 -32.44 4.60
N ILE A 95 -57.41 -31.90 5.80
CA ILE A 95 -57.81 -32.59 7.06
C ILE A 95 -57.18 -31.98 8.35
N PHE A 96 -58.05 -31.20 9.03
CA PHE A 96 -58.38 -31.11 10.47
C PHE A 96 -57.36 -30.77 11.58
N LEU A 97 -57.71 -29.69 12.30
CA LEU A 97 -57.49 -29.44 13.74
C LEU A 97 -58.85 -29.57 14.48
N PRO A 98 -58.90 -29.68 15.83
CA PRO A 98 -59.45 -28.54 16.60
C PRO A 98 -58.96 -28.31 18.06
N PHE A 99 -58.93 -27.01 18.46
CA PHE A 99 -59.41 -26.31 19.69
C PHE A 99 -59.06 -26.85 21.11
N SER A 100 -58.36 -26.11 22.00
CA SER A 100 -58.72 -24.97 22.90
C SER A 100 -59.17 -25.36 24.34
N THR A 101 -58.54 -24.82 25.40
CA THR A 101 -59.17 -24.14 26.59
C THR A 101 -58.15 -23.74 27.67
N GLN A 102 -58.43 -22.64 28.37
CA GLN A 102 -57.71 -22.07 29.52
C GLN A 102 -58.09 -22.78 30.84
N GLN A 103 -57.16 -22.88 31.81
CA GLN A 103 -57.43 -22.63 33.24
C GLN A 103 -56.15 -22.61 34.10
N THR A 104 -56.16 -21.73 35.10
CA THR A 104 -55.18 -21.46 36.18
C THR A 104 -55.31 -22.45 37.35
N ILE A 105 -54.21 -22.73 38.07
CA ILE A 105 -54.03 -22.64 39.56
C ILE A 105 -52.88 -23.56 40.07
N SER A 106 -52.19 -23.00 41.07
CA SER A 106 -51.39 -23.56 42.19
C SER A 106 -49.94 -23.99 41.99
N GLU A 107 -49.09 -23.22 42.68
CA GLU A 107 -47.76 -23.55 43.21
C GLU A 107 -47.83 -24.77 44.13
N GLU A 108 -46.97 -25.77 43.91
CA GLU A 108 -45.83 -26.10 44.78
C GLU A 108 -45.19 -27.46 44.40
N SER A 109 -43.85 -27.44 44.35
CA SER A 109 -42.96 -28.57 44.64
C SER A 109 -42.68 -29.63 43.55
N ILE A 110 -41.81 -29.32 42.56
CA ILE A 110 -40.74 -30.24 42.12
C ILE A 110 -39.49 -29.42 41.78
N ASP A 111 -38.61 -29.25 42.77
CA ASP A 111 -37.19 -28.98 42.55
C ASP A 111 -36.52 -30.23 41.96
N LYS A 112 -35.91 -30.07 40.78
CA LYS A 112 -34.71 -30.76 40.23
C LYS A 112 -34.81 -30.84 38.71
N MET A 113 -34.16 -29.90 38.02
CA MET A 113 -33.24 -30.12 36.88
C MET A 113 -33.02 -28.81 36.11
N GLU A 114 -32.36 -27.84 36.75
CA GLU A 114 -31.53 -26.83 36.04
C GLU A 114 -30.34 -26.50 36.93
N ALA A 115 -29.20 -27.15 36.70
CA ALA A 115 -27.88 -26.68 37.13
C ALA A 115 -26.80 -27.52 36.45
N GLY A 116 -25.93 -26.87 35.70
CA GLY A 116 -24.62 -27.39 35.32
C GLY A 116 -24.48 -27.74 33.84
N ASP A 117 -24.12 -26.74 33.02
CA ASP A 117 -22.78 -26.73 32.40
C ASP A 117 -22.48 -25.33 31.87
N GLN A 118 -21.92 -24.47 32.72
CA GLN A 118 -21.15 -23.32 32.26
C GLN A 118 -19.69 -23.65 32.52
N VAL A 119 -19.06 -24.28 31.54
CA VAL A 119 -17.60 -24.26 31.42
C VAL A 119 -17.19 -22.81 31.15
N VAL A 120 -16.88 -22.11 32.23
CA VAL A 120 -16.07 -20.89 32.19
C VAL A 120 -14.71 -21.35 31.69
N ALA A 121 -14.44 -21.13 30.40
CA ALA A 121 -13.08 -21.18 29.91
C ALA A 121 -12.35 -20.03 30.60
N GLU A 122 -11.57 -20.34 31.63
CA GLU A 122 -10.47 -19.48 32.05
C GLU A 122 -9.61 -19.26 30.81
N GLU A 123 -9.75 -18.09 30.19
CA GLU A 123 -8.69 -17.55 29.35
C GLU A 123 -7.49 -17.40 30.27
N VAL A 124 -6.61 -18.39 30.21
CA VAL A 124 -5.23 -18.24 30.64
C VAL A 124 -4.71 -17.08 29.81
N VAL A 125 -4.66 -15.90 30.42
CA VAL A 125 -3.89 -14.76 29.94
C VAL A 125 -2.46 -15.28 29.93
N SER A 126 -2.06 -15.80 28.76
CA SER A 126 -0.66 -16.05 28.46
C SER A 126 0.04 -14.72 28.65
N GLU A 127 1.01 -14.72 29.56
CA GLU A 127 1.96 -13.63 29.76
C GLU A 127 2.31 -13.05 28.40
N ASP A 128 2.06 -11.75 28.21
CA ASP A 128 2.31 -11.02 26.97
C ASP A 128 3.76 -11.26 26.52
N GLU A 129 3.98 -12.27 25.66
CA GLU A 129 5.13 -12.26 24.78
C GLU A 129 4.95 -11.02 23.93
N GLU A 130 5.70 -9.96 24.21
CA GLU A 130 5.81 -8.80 23.33
C GLU A 130 6.11 -9.31 21.92
N GLU A 131 5.08 -9.48 21.09
CA GLU A 131 5.25 -9.93 19.72
C GLU A 131 6.17 -8.91 19.03
N SER A 132 7.43 -9.29 18.83
CA SER A 132 8.41 -8.40 18.24
C SER A 132 7.91 -8.02 16.85
N LEU A 133 7.77 -6.71 16.58
CA LEU A 133 7.24 -6.19 15.30
C LEU A 133 7.97 -6.73 14.06
N PHE A 134 9.22 -7.13 14.22
CA PHE A 134 10.02 -7.81 13.21
C PHE A 134 10.89 -8.90 13.84
N GLN A 135 11.18 -9.93 13.06
CA GLN A 135 12.06 -11.03 13.45
C GLN A 135 13.53 -10.67 13.25
N ASP A 136 14.34 -10.81 14.31
CA ASP A 136 15.79 -10.60 14.26
C ASP A 136 16.50 -11.63 13.38
N ILE A 137 17.53 -11.20 12.66
CA ILE A 137 18.36 -12.07 11.81
C ILE A 137 19.13 -13.15 12.59
N ASP A 138 19.33 -12.97 13.91
CA ASP A 138 20.02 -13.96 14.75
C ASP A 138 19.26 -15.30 14.82
N LEU A 139 17.95 -15.32 14.54
CA LEU A 139 17.14 -16.54 14.43
C LEU A 139 17.61 -17.49 13.32
N LEU A 140 18.38 -16.98 12.34
CA LEU A 140 19.01 -17.82 11.31
C LEU A 140 20.05 -18.79 11.90
N GLN A 141 20.61 -18.49 13.07
CA GLN A 141 21.58 -19.37 13.73
C GLN A 141 20.95 -20.73 14.06
N ASN A 142 19.69 -20.74 14.49
CA ASN A 142 18.93 -21.95 14.79
C ASN A 142 18.69 -22.83 13.55
N HIS A 143 18.90 -22.26 12.36
CA HIS A 143 18.74 -22.90 11.07
C HIS A 143 20.09 -23.20 10.38
N GLY A 144 21.19 -23.24 11.15
CA GLY A 144 22.50 -23.69 10.68
C GLY A 144 23.34 -22.62 9.97
N ILE A 145 22.98 -21.34 10.10
CA ILE A 145 23.79 -20.23 9.59
C ILE A 145 24.85 -19.84 10.63
N ASN A 146 26.10 -19.69 10.18
CA ASN A 146 27.21 -19.34 11.06
C ASN A 146 27.11 -17.87 11.51
N VAL A 147 27.34 -17.62 12.81
CA VAL A 147 27.41 -16.28 13.45
C VAL A 147 28.33 -15.32 12.68
N ALA A 148 29.44 -15.81 12.12
CA ALA A 148 30.35 -14.99 11.34
C ALA A 148 29.73 -14.46 10.04
N ASP A 149 28.82 -15.22 9.41
CA ASP A 149 28.10 -14.78 8.23
C ASP A 149 26.92 -13.87 8.60
N ILE A 150 26.23 -14.13 9.72
CA ILE A 150 25.21 -13.23 10.29
C ILE A 150 25.80 -11.84 10.59
N LYS A 151 26.99 -11.78 11.20
CA LYS A 151 27.69 -10.52 11.46
C LYS A 151 27.98 -9.72 10.19
N LYS A 152 28.31 -10.38 9.08
CA LYS A 152 28.51 -9.70 7.78
C LYS A 152 27.20 -9.13 7.24
N LEU A 153 26.08 -9.84 7.43
CA LEU A 153 24.76 -9.34 7.05
C LEU A 153 24.41 -8.08 7.87
N LYS A 154 24.58 -8.11 9.20
CA LYS A 154 24.38 -6.93 10.06
C LYS A 154 25.29 -5.75 9.65
N GLN A 155 26.57 -6.01 9.35
CA GLN A 155 27.50 -4.99 8.83
C GLN A 155 27.11 -4.40 7.48
N SER A 156 26.33 -5.12 6.68
CA SER A 156 25.78 -4.63 5.40
C SER A 156 24.41 -3.94 5.54
N GLY A 157 23.93 -3.73 6.78
CA GLY A 157 22.64 -3.10 7.08
C GLY A 157 21.43 -4.03 6.98
N ILE A 158 21.65 -5.36 6.99
CA ILE A 158 20.57 -6.36 6.97
C ILE A 158 20.46 -6.96 8.37
N CYS A 159 19.48 -6.50 9.13
CA CYS A 159 19.32 -6.85 10.55
C CYS A 159 18.08 -7.71 10.85
N THR A 160 17.15 -7.86 9.90
CA THR A 160 15.91 -8.63 10.09
C THR A 160 15.77 -9.78 9.09
N ILE A 161 14.94 -10.77 9.41
CA ILE A 161 14.58 -11.87 8.50
C ILE A 161 13.90 -11.33 7.23
N LYS A 162 12.98 -10.36 7.38
CA LYS A 162 12.29 -9.73 6.25
C LYS A 162 13.27 -8.94 5.36
N GLY A 163 14.28 -8.30 5.95
CA GLY A 163 15.37 -7.64 5.24
C GLY A 163 16.17 -8.62 4.37
N VAL A 164 16.41 -9.85 4.84
CA VAL A 164 17.00 -10.92 4.02
C VAL A 164 16.06 -11.26 2.85
N GLN A 165 14.76 -11.42 3.07
CA GLN A 165 13.79 -11.72 2.01
C GLN A 165 13.74 -10.61 0.93
N MET A 166 13.69 -9.35 1.35
CA MET A 166 13.63 -8.15 0.50
C MET A 166 14.93 -7.86 -0.27
N THR A 167 16.01 -8.58 0.03
CA THR A 167 17.31 -8.43 -0.63
C THR A 167 17.48 -9.48 -1.73
N THR A 168 17.88 -9.07 -2.93
CA THR A 168 18.09 -9.99 -4.05
C THR A 168 19.33 -10.87 -3.82
N ARG A 169 19.33 -12.05 -4.43
CA ARG A 169 20.48 -12.97 -4.42
C ARG A 169 21.76 -12.27 -4.90
N LYS A 170 21.67 -11.49 -5.98
CA LYS A 170 22.77 -10.67 -6.51
C LYS A 170 23.34 -9.70 -5.48
N LYS A 171 22.48 -8.97 -4.74
CA LYS A 171 22.94 -8.02 -3.72
C LYS A 171 23.58 -8.73 -2.53
N LEU A 172 23.07 -9.90 -2.13
CA LEU A 172 23.69 -10.72 -1.08
C LEU A 172 25.06 -11.27 -1.49
N CYS A 173 25.23 -11.74 -2.73
CA CYS A 173 26.51 -12.23 -3.24
C CYS A 173 27.57 -11.12 -3.37
N ASN A 174 27.16 -9.85 -3.47
CA ASN A 174 28.08 -8.71 -3.47
C ASN A 174 28.66 -8.42 -2.07
N ILE A 175 28.13 -9.03 -1.00
CA ILE A 175 28.69 -8.90 0.35
C ILE A 175 29.97 -9.72 0.42
N LYS A 176 31.09 -9.06 0.76
CA LYS A 176 32.41 -9.68 0.83
C LYS A 176 32.40 -10.89 1.78
N GLY A 177 32.75 -12.06 1.24
CA GLY A 177 32.85 -13.31 2.01
C GLY A 177 31.55 -14.10 2.15
N ILE A 178 30.50 -13.72 1.42
CA ILE A 178 29.30 -14.53 1.19
C ILE A 178 29.39 -15.14 -0.21
N SER A 179 29.56 -16.46 -0.30
CA SER A 179 29.54 -17.18 -1.57
C SER A 179 28.10 -17.52 -1.98
N GLU A 180 27.89 -17.89 -3.24
CA GLU A 180 26.59 -18.30 -3.76
C GLU A 180 25.97 -19.45 -2.95
N ALA A 181 26.77 -20.47 -2.61
CA ALA A 181 26.32 -21.58 -1.76
C ALA A 181 25.90 -21.15 -0.35
N LYS A 182 26.57 -20.13 0.24
CA LYS A 182 26.17 -19.58 1.54
C LYS A 182 24.89 -18.76 1.43
N MET A 183 24.77 -17.97 0.36
CA MET A 183 23.59 -17.15 0.09
C MET A 183 22.34 -18.01 -0.06
N GLU A 184 22.41 -19.12 -0.80
CA GLU A 184 21.27 -20.05 -0.93
C GLU A 184 20.86 -20.64 0.42
N LYS A 185 21.82 -21.05 1.27
CA LYS A 185 21.52 -21.53 2.63
C LYS A 185 20.85 -20.45 3.48
N ILE A 186 21.32 -19.20 3.41
CA ILE A 186 20.72 -18.07 4.13
C ILE A 186 19.27 -17.84 3.68
N LYS A 187 19.02 -17.88 2.36
CA LYS A 187 17.66 -17.74 1.80
C LYS A 187 16.75 -18.90 2.20
N GLU A 188 17.25 -20.13 2.16
CA GLU A 188 16.50 -21.31 2.58
C GLU A 188 16.12 -21.24 4.06
N ALA A 189 17.05 -20.81 4.92
CA ALA A 189 16.79 -20.61 6.34
C ALA A 189 15.75 -19.50 6.58
N ALA A 190 15.84 -18.37 5.88
CA ALA A 190 14.86 -17.29 6.00
C ALA A 190 13.44 -17.72 5.56
N ASN A 191 13.34 -18.55 4.52
CA ASN A 191 12.05 -19.07 4.03
C ASN A 191 11.39 -20.07 5.00
N LYS A 192 12.14 -20.67 5.94
CA LYS A 192 11.57 -21.52 7.00
C LYS A 192 10.95 -20.70 8.13
N LEU A 193 11.44 -19.48 8.33
CA LEU A 193 10.97 -18.54 9.36
C LEU A 193 9.82 -17.64 8.90
N CYS A 194 9.75 -17.37 7.61
CA CYS A 194 8.71 -16.57 6.98
C CYS A 194 8.15 -17.35 5.80
N ASP A 195 6.90 -17.80 5.91
CA ASP A 195 6.21 -18.58 4.87
C ASP A 195 6.13 -17.79 3.55
N PRO A 196 6.75 -18.26 2.46
CA PRO A 196 6.71 -17.60 1.16
C PRO A 196 5.45 -17.96 0.34
N GLY A 197 4.46 -18.62 0.94
CA GLY A 197 3.23 -19.08 0.29
C GLY A 197 2.22 -17.99 -0.08
N PHE A 198 1.11 -18.44 -0.68
CA PHE A 198 -0.05 -17.59 -0.94
C PHE A 198 -0.91 -17.49 0.31
N LEU A 199 -1.32 -16.28 0.66
CA LEU A 199 -2.34 -16.03 1.69
C LEU A 199 -3.68 -15.78 1.01
N THR A 200 -4.77 -16.23 1.65
CA THR A 200 -6.12 -15.83 1.27
C THR A 200 -6.32 -14.34 1.55
N ALA A 201 -7.26 -13.71 0.84
CA ALA A 201 -7.59 -12.31 1.07
C ALA A 201 -8.10 -12.05 2.51
N LEU A 202 -8.73 -13.05 3.13
CA LEU A 202 -9.20 -12.96 4.52
C LEU A 202 -8.03 -12.89 5.51
N GLU A 203 -7.06 -13.80 5.40
CA GLU A 203 -5.85 -13.79 6.24
C GLU A 203 -5.04 -12.50 6.04
N TYR A 204 -4.96 -12.00 4.81
CA TYR A 204 -4.30 -10.73 4.53
C TYR A 204 -5.05 -9.53 5.13
N ALA A 205 -6.38 -9.55 5.15
CA ALA A 205 -7.18 -8.51 5.80
C ALA A 205 -6.93 -8.48 7.31
N ASP A 206 -6.80 -9.64 7.96
CA ASP A 206 -6.41 -9.72 9.37
C ASP A 206 -5.00 -9.19 9.60
N LYS A 207 -4.03 -9.57 8.75
CA LYS A 207 -2.67 -9.04 8.81
C LYS A 207 -2.60 -7.52 8.63
N ARG A 208 -3.51 -6.93 7.84
CA ARG A 208 -3.60 -5.47 7.64
C ARG A 208 -4.13 -4.72 8.86
N LYS A 209 -4.68 -5.39 9.88
CA LYS A 209 -5.10 -4.74 11.14
C LYS A 209 -3.93 -4.10 11.92
N GLN A 210 -2.69 -4.53 11.66
CA GLN A 210 -1.48 -3.92 12.26
C GLN A 210 -1.17 -2.51 11.73
N VAL A 211 -1.83 -2.10 10.64
CA VAL A 211 -1.61 -0.79 10.01
C VAL A 211 -2.27 0.27 10.86
N PHE A 212 -1.49 1.24 11.31
CA PHE A 212 -2.00 2.38 12.06
C PHE A 212 -2.06 3.62 11.17
N ARG A 213 -2.81 4.63 11.65
CA ARG A 213 -2.98 5.92 10.99
C ARG A 213 -2.56 7.06 11.89
N ILE A 214 -1.82 8.01 11.34
CA ILE A 214 -1.38 9.21 12.05
C ILE A 214 -2.30 10.38 11.66
N THR A 215 -2.97 10.98 12.66
CA THR A 215 -3.79 12.18 12.44
C THR A 215 -2.96 13.35 11.92
N THR A 216 -3.52 14.10 10.97
CA THR A 216 -2.95 15.34 10.43
C THR A 216 -3.15 16.54 11.36
N GLY A 217 -3.95 16.39 12.42
CA GLY A 217 -4.36 17.47 13.31
C GLY A 217 -5.54 18.31 12.81
N SER A 218 -6.12 17.98 11.66
CA SER A 218 -7.36 18.56 11.13
C SER A 218 -8.37 17.45 10.87
N GLN A 219 -9.59 17.61 11.37
CA GLN A 219 -10.65 16.61 11.20
C GLN A 219 -11.06 16.48 9.73
N GLU A 220 -11.12 17.59 9.00
CA GLU A 220 -11.47 17.56 7.57
C GLU A 220 -10.39 16.90 6.72
N LEU A 221 -9.11 17.10 7.04
CA LEU A 221 -8.02 16.38 6.37
C LEU A 221 -7.99 14.89 6.73
N ASP A 222 -8.22 14.53 7.98
CA ASP A 222 -8.26 13.13 8.38
C ASP A 222 -9.45 12.41 7.73
N LYS A 223 -10.59 13.07 7.62
CA LYS A 223 -11.76 12.57 6.89
C LYS A 223 -11.46 12.36 5.40
N LEU A 224 -10.75 13.30 4.77
CA LEU A 224 -10.29 13.16 3.38
C LEU A 224 -9.39 11.93 3.21
N LEU A 225 -8.55 11.66 4.20
CA LEU A 225 -7.56 10.58 4.18
C LEU A 225 -8.05 9.26 4.80
N GLY A 226 -9.34 9.14 5.16
CA GLY A 226 -9.86 7.91 5.78
C GLY A 226 -9.28 7.59 7.16
N GLY A 227 -8.83 8.62 7.89
CA GLY A 227 -8.31 8.52 9.26
C GLY A 227 -6.88 9.04 9.43
N GLY A 228 -6.23 9.51 8.37
CA GLY A 228 -4.90 10.15 8.43
C GLY A 228 -3.87 9.47 7.54
N ILE A 229 -2.59 9.57 7.90
CA ILE A 229 -1.47 9.01 7.14
C ILE A 229 -1.26 7.54 7.51
N ASP A 230 -1.37 6.64 6.53
CA ASP A 230 -1.21 5.19 6.68
C ASP A 230 0.25 4.77 6.96
N SER A 231 0.45 3.80 7.86
CA SER A 231 1.72 3.08 7.99
C SER A 231 1.93 2.06 6.86
N MET A 232 3.17 1.59 6.68
CA MET A 232 3.57 0.66 5.61
C MET A 232 3.36 1.20 4.18
N ALA A 233 3.21 2.51 4.03
CA ALA A 233 2.96 3.17 2.76
C ALA A 233 3.78 4.46 2.63
N ILE A 234 3.96 4.92 1.39
CA ILE A 234 4.55 6.23 1.09
C ILE A 234 3.42 7.20 0.76
N THR A 235 3.30 8.26 1.53
CA THR A 235 2.41 9.39 1.25
C THR A 235 3.21 10.59 0.74
N GLU A 236 2.88 11.05 -0.47
CA GLU A 236 3.49 12.24 -1.08
C GLU A 236 2.57 13.46 -0.92
N ALA A 237 3.09 14.56 -0.36
CA ALA A 237 2.44 15.87 -0.43
C ALA A 237 3.20 16.82 -1.35
N PHE A 238 2.54 17.27 -2.42
CA PHE A 238 3.12 18.21 -3.38
C PHE A 238 2.24 19.44 -3.56
N GLY A 239 2.85 20.54 -4.01
CA GLY A 239 2.16 21.80 -4.19
C GLY A 239 3.13 22.95 -4.43
N GLU A 240 2.58 24.11 -4.79
CA GLU A 240 3.38 25.33 -4.97
C GLU A 240 4.12 25.75 -3.69
N PHE A 241 5.00 26.75 -3.82
CA PHE A 241 5.53 27.46 -2.66
C PHE A 241 4.39 28.02 -1.80
N ARG A 242 4.60 28.06 -0.47
CA ARG A 242 3.64 28.61 0.53
C ARG A 242 2.30 27.84 0.66
N THR A 243 2.17 26.66 0.07
CA THR A 243 0.97 25.81 0.26
C THR A 243 0.94 25.07 1.59
N GLY A 244 2.05 25.02 2.34
CA GLY A 244 2.08 24.46 3.69
C GLY A 244 2.70 23.06 3.83
N LYS A 245 3.40 22.54 2.80
CA LYS A 245 4.06 21.22 2.85
C LYS A 245 4.88 20.99 4.14
N THR A 246 5.82 21.87 4.44
CA THR A 246 6.63 21.80 5.67
C THR A 246 5.80 22.08 6.95
N GLN A 247 4.71 22.83 6.87
CA GLN A 247 3.84 23.03 8.05
C GLN A 247 3.06 21.76 8.38
N LEU A 248 2.66 20.99 7.35
CA LEU A 248 2.08 19.67 7.52
C LEU A 248 3.10 18.70 8.11
N SER A 249 4.33 18.66 7.60
CA SER A 249 5.38 17.79 8.17
C SER A 249 5.70 18.14 9.63
N HIS A 250 5.82 19.43 9.98
CA HIS A 250 6.00 19.85 11.38
C HIS A 250 4.82 19.47 12.29
N THR A 251 3.59 19.49 11.77
CA THR A 251 2.41 19.08 12.55
C THR A 251 2.43 17.58 12.79
N LEU A 252 2.77 16.80 11.76
CA LEU A 252 2.92 15.35 11.85
C LEU A 252 4.02 14.94 12.86
N CYS A 253 5.12 15.71 12.98
CA CYS A 253 6.12 15.46 14.02
C CYS A 253 5.55 15.43 15.44
N VAL A 254 4.52 16.23 15.71
CA VAL A 254 3.88 16.32 17.03
C VAL A 254 2.73 15.32 17.13
N THR A 255 1.86 15.24 16.12
CA THR A 255 0.68 14.37 16.18
C THR A 255 1.00 12.88 16.17
N THR A 256 2.15 12.48 15.61
CA THR A 256 2.66 11.10 15.71
C THR A 256 2.93 10.68 17.15
N GLN A 257 3.13 11.62 18.07
CA GLN A 257 3.42 11.30 19.48
C GLN A 257 2.14 11.16 20.31
N LEU A 258 0.98 11.43 19.72
CA LEU A 258 -0.30 11.38 20.41
C LEU A 258 -0.88 9.96 20.37
N PRO A 259 -1.53 9.51 21.45
CA PRO A 259 -2.39 8.35 21.35
C PRO A 259 -3.55 8.65 20.39
N GLY A 260 -3.88 7.68 19.54
CA GLY A 260 -4.86 7.81 18.48
C GLY A 260 -5.93 6.72 18.53
N ALA A 261 -6.71 6.64 17.45
CA ALA A 261 -7.71 5.59 17.29
C ALA A 261 -7.06 4.20 17.16
N ASN A 262 -7.87 3.15 17.38
CA ASN A 262 -7.48 1.75 17.15
C ASN A 262 -6.22 1.30 17.89
N GLY A 263 -6.00 1.80 19.12
CA GLY A 263 -4.86 1.38 19.95
C GLY A 263 -3.52 1.97 19.53
N TYR A 264 -3.49 2.98 18.66
CA TYR A 264 -2.26 3.71 18.36
C TYR A 264 -1.76 4.45 19.60
N THR A 265 -0.57 4.11 20.08
CA THR A 265 0.00 4.67 21.33
C THR A 265 0.94 5.86 21.11
N GLY A 266 1.23 6.20 19.85
CA GLY A 266 2.21 7.22 19.50
C GLY A 266 3.65 6.67 19.40
N GLY A 267 4.57 7.52 18.96
CA GLY A 267 6.00 7.18 18.97
C GLY A 267 6.90 8.26 18.37
N LYS A 268 8.19 7.93 18.27
CA LYS A 268 9.24 8.84 17.79
C LYS A 268 9.18 9.05 16.28
N VAL A 269 9.78 10.16 15.84
CA VAL A 269 9.82 10.59 14.45
C VAL A 269 11.26 10.77 14.00
N VAL A 270 11.57 10.38 12.76
CA VAL A 270 12.80 10.75 12.08
C VAL A 270 12.48 11.77 10.99
N PHE A 271 13.20 12.89 10.98
CA PHE A 271 13.06 13.97 10.00
C PHE A 271 14.36 14.15 9.23
N ILE A 272 14.30 13.93 7.91
CA ILE A 272 15.40 14.20 6.98
C ILE A 272 15.07 15.47 6.20
N ASP A 273 15.86 16.51 6.45
CA ASP A 273 15.72 17.83 5.82
C ASP A 273 16.75 17.99 4.69
N THR A 274 16.30 18.53 3.56
CA THR A 274 17.16 18.86 2.41
C THR A 274 17.16 20.36 2.08
N GLU A 275 16.25 21.14 2.67
CA GLU A 275 16.00 22.55 2.33
C GLU A 275 16.32 23.53 3.47
N ASN A 276 16.72 23.05 4.65
CA ASN A 276 16.94 23.85 5.86
C ASN A 276 15.66 24.51 6.38
N THR A 277 14.54 23.81 6.33
CA THR A 277 13.21 24.35 6.68
C THR A 277 12.73 23.89 8.05
N PHE A 278 13.43 22.94 8.69
CA PHE A 278 13.10 22.48 10.03
C PHE A 278 13.32 23.59 11.06
N ARG A 279 12.28 23.93 11.82
CA ARG A 279 12.32 24.98 12.85
C ARG A 279 11.73 24.42 14.16
N PRO A 280 12.55 24.05 15.14
CA PRO A 280 12.07 23.46 16.41
C PRO A 280 11.04 24.31 17.15
N ASP A 281 11.15 25.64 17.11
CA ASP A 281 10.16 26.54 17.73
C ASP A 281 8.76 26.38 17.14
N ARG A 282 8.63 25.92 15.89
CA ARG A 282 7.33 25.60 15.32
C ARG A 282 6.71 24.37 15.98
N LEU A 283 7.51 23.36 16.33
CA LEU A 283 7.02 22.17 17.05
C LEU A 283 6.54 22.55 18.45
N ARG A 284 7.24 23.46 19.16
CA ARG A 284 6.79 23.97 20.47
C ARG A 284 5.39 24.57 20.41
N ALA A 285 5.15 25.47 19.46
CA ALA A 285 3.84 26.10 19.28
C ALA A 285 2.72 25.10 18.92
N ILE A 286 3.07 24.00 18.22
CA ILE A 286 2.13 22.92 17.90
C ILE A 286 1.89 22.04 19.14
N ALA A 287 2.93 21.73 19.91
CA ALA A 287 2.84 20.98 21.16
C ALA A 287 1.92 21.67 22.18
N ASP A 288 2.02 23.00 22.29
CA ASP A 288 1.15 23.82 23.15
C ASP A 288 -0.33 23.61 22.83
N ARG A 289 -0.69 23.55 21.54
CA ARG A 289 -2.06 23.31 21.10
C ARG A 289 -2.60 21.97 21.61
N PHE A 290 -1.75 20.95 21.69
CA PHE A 290 -2.12 19.61 22.15
C PHE A 290 -1.83 19.40 23.65
N ASN A 291 -1.46 20.45 24.40
CA ASN A 291 -1.10 20.39 25.82
C ASN A 291 0.01 19.38 26.13
N LEU A 292 1.00 19.26 25.25
CA LEU A 292 2.15 18.38 25.43
C LEU A 292 3.34 19.13 26.04
N ASP A 293 4.21 18.42 26.77
CA ASP A 293 5.49 18.97 27.19
C ASP A 293 6.38 19.23 25.96
N GLN A 294 6.77 20.50 25.79
CA GLN A 294 7.52 20.94 24.62
C GLN A 294 8.89 20.26 24.50
N ASN A 295 9.57 19.99 25.63
CA ASN A 295 10.91 19.41 25.60
C ASN A 295 10.85 17.92 25.28
N ALA A 296 9.89 17.20 25.87
CA ALA A 296 9.63 15.79 25.54
C ALA A 296 9.28 15.62 24.05
N VAL A 297 8.44 16.50 23.50
CA VAL A 297 8.10 16.47 22.06
C VAL A 297 9.33 16.63 21.17
N LEU A 298 10.23 17.55 21.53
CA LEU A 298 11.44 17.80 20.75
C LEU A 298 12.47 16.66 20.87
N ASP A 299 12.59 16.03 22.04
CA ASP A 299 13.51 14.91 22.27
C ASP A 299 13.12 13.66 21.46
N ASN A 300 11.82 13.49 21.20
CA ASN A 300 11.28 12.40 20.39
C ASN A 300 11.38 12.60 18.87
N VAL A 301 11.97 13.71 18.40
CA VAL A 301 12.15 13.99 16.96
C VAL A 301 13.64 13.97 16.62
N LEU A 302 14.09 12.91 15.95
CA LEU A 302 15.45 12.83 15.43
C LEU A 302 15.56 13.62 14.12
N TYR A 303 16.57 14.47 14.02
CA TYR A 303 16.81 15.33 12.87
C TYR A 303 18.14 15.02 12.20
N ALA A 304 18.13 14.90 10.88
CA ALA A 304 19.33 14.89 10.05
C ALA A 304 19.14 15.76 8.82
N ARG A 305 20.21 16.47 8.42
CA ARG A 305 20.23 17.25 7.19
C ARG A 305 21.07 16.58 6.13
N ALA A 306 20.46 16.25 4.99
CA ALA A 306 21.19 15.80 3.81
C ALA A 306 21.64 17.02 2.99
N TYR A 307 22.87 16.94 2.47
CA TYR A 307 23.48 18.01 1.67
C TYR A 307 23.63 17.62 0.19
N THR A 308 23.62 16.33 -0.11
CA THR A 308 23.68 15.77 -1.48
C THR A 308 22.71 14.61 -1.59
N SER A 309 22.29 14.28 -2.81
CA SER A 309 21.41 13.13 -3.10
C SER A 309 22.01 11.80 -2.66
N GLU A 310 23.34 11.67 -2.66
CA GLU A 310 24.05 10.48 -2.18
C GLU A 310 24.02 10.39 -0.65
N HIS A 311 24.30 11.49 0.05
CA HIS A 311 24.17 11.56 1.50
C HIS A 311 22.73 11.29 1.95
N GLN A 312 21.74 11.80 1.21
CA GLN A 312 20.32 11.50 1.46
C GLN A 312 20.01 10.00 1.41
N TYR A 313 20.61 9.28 0.45
CA TYR A 313 20.46 7.83 0.34
C TYR A 313 21.19 7.10 1.47
N GLU A 314 22.41 7.51 1.82
CA GLU A 314 23.19 6.94 2.93
C GLU A 314 22.49 7.09 4.29
N LEU A 315 21.78 8.20 4.52
CA LEU A 315 20.98 8.40 5.74
C LEU A 315 19.94 7.30 5.96
N MET A 316 19.44 6.65 4.90
CA MET A 316 18.49 5.54 5.01
C MET A 316 19.04 4.35 5.79
N ASP A 317 20.35 4.11 5.73
CA ASP A 317 20.97 3.00 6.45
C ASP A 317 21.08 3.32 7.95
N PHE A 318 21.34 4.58 8.32
CA PHE A 318 21.26 5.03 9.71
C PHE A 318 19.82 4.99 10.25
N VAL A 319 18.82 5.32 9.42
CA VAL A 319 17.40 5.19 9.80
C VAL A 319 17.05 3.74 10.08
N ALA A 320 17.40 2.82 9.18
CA ALA A 320 17.14 1.39 9.37
C ALA A 320 17.82 0.86 10.64
N ALA A 321 19.07 1.26 10.90
CA ALA A 321 19.77 0.89 12.13
C ALA A 321 19.04 1.40 13.39
N LYS A 322 18.57 2.66 13.38
CA LYS A 322 17.82 3.24 14.50
C LYS A 322 16.48 2.55 14.75
N PHE A 323 15.74 2.22 13.70
CA PHE A 323 14.45 1.52 13.82
C PHE A 323 14.62 0.08 14.30
N TYR A 324 15.75 -0.54 13.97
CA TYR A 324 16.11 -1.86 14.48
C TYR A 324 16.53 -1.81 15.96
N GLU A 325 17.34 -0.83 16.38
CA GLU A 325 17.81 -0.67 17.76
C GLU A 325 16.68 -0.41 18.76
N GLU A 326 15.68 0.40 18.37
CA GLU A 326 14.54 0.77 19.20
C GLU A 326 13.23 0.24 18.59
N SER A 327 13.06 -1.09 18.65
CA SER A 327 11.91 -1.78 18.06
C SER A 327 10.57 -1.18 18.50
N GLY A 328 9.75 -0.79 17.52
CA GLY A 328 8.39 -0.29 17.74
C GLY A 328 8.25 1.12 18.28
N VAL A 329 9.36 1.77 18.63
CA VAL A 329 9.36 3.12 19.18
C VAL A 329 9.12 4.16 18.08
N PHE A 330 9.67 3.97 16.89
CA PHE A 330 9.50 4.90 15.77
C PHE A 330 8.23 4.60 14.98
N LYS A 331 7.51 5.65 14.58
CA LYS A 331 6.23 5.52 13.84
C LYS A 331 6.18 6.29 12.52
N LEU A 332 7.04 7.29 12.34
CA LEU A 332 7.04 8.15 11.16
C LEU A 332 8.47 8.49 10.70
N LEU A 333 8.69 8.37 9.39
CA LEU A 333 9.84 8.91 8.68
C LEU A 333 9.39 10.03 7.74
N ILE A 334 9.92 11.23 7.92
CA ILE A 334 9.70 12.37 7.04
C ILE A 334 10.94 12.62 6.17
N VAL A 335 10.73 12.86 4.87
CA VAL A 335 11.75 13.38 3.96
C VAL A 335 11.25 14.68 3.33
N ASP A 336 11.80 15.83 3.76
CA ASP A 336 11.41 17.17 3.32
C ASP A 336 12.59 17.89 2.64
N SER A 337 12.69 17.97 1.31
CA SER A 337 11.87 17.30 0.29
C SER A 337 12.66 16.25 -0.50
N ILE A 338 11.94 15.28 -1.07
CA ILE A 338 12.54 14.13 -1.76
C ILE A 338 13.29 14.52 -3.03
N MET A 339 12.86 15.58 -3.73
CA MET A 339 13.42 15.99 -5.02
C MET A 339 14.36 17.20 -4.97
N ALA A 340 14.52 17.90 -3.84
CA ALA A 340 15.31 19.14 -3.78
C ALA A 340 16.78 18.94 -4.17
N LEU A 341 17.41 17.86 -3.73
CA LEU A 341 18.82 17.57 -4.06
C LEU A 341 18.95 16.95 -5.46
N PHE A 342 18.05 16.03 -5.82
CA PHE A 342 18.04 15.38 -7.14
C PHE A 342 17.89 16.35 -8.32
N ARG A 343 17.26 17.51 -8.13
CA ARG A 343 17.13 18.52 -9.19
C ARG A 343 18.35 19.42 -9.35
N VAL A 344 19.25 19.43 -8.36
CA VAL A 344 20.47 20.26 -8.36
C VAL A 344 21.66 19.40 -8.77
N ASP A 345 21.79 18.21 -8.19
CA ASP A 345 22.91 17.30 -8.43
C ASP A 345 22.94 16.73 -9.85
N PHE A 346 21.77 16.65 -10.50
CA PHE A 346 21.62 16.13 -11.86
C PHE A 346 21.09 17.22 -12.78
N SER A 347 21.87 17.55 -13.81
CA SER A 347 21.61 18.70 -14.69
C SER A 347 21.32 18.28 -16.13
N GLY A 348 20.28 18.90 -16.70
CA GLY A 348 19.93 18.72 -18.10
C GLY A 348 19.33 17.36 -18.44
N ARG A 349 19.16 17.11 -19.75
CA ARG A 349 18.51 15.87 -20.24
C ARG A 349 19.44 14.66 -20.27
N GLY A 350 20.75 14.85 -20.33
CA GLY A 350 21.74 13.77 -20.42
C GLY A 350 21.77 12.89 -19.17
N GLU A 351 21.60 13.49 -18.00
CA GLU A 351 21.67 12.80 -16.69
C GLU A 351 20.29 12.35 -16.18
N LEU A 352 19.25 12.50 -17.00
CA LEU A 352 17.88 12.17 -16.61
C LEU A 352 17.74 10.69 -16.27
N ALA A 353 18.36 9.80 -17.06
CA ALA A 353 18.30 8.36 -16.83
C ALA A 353 18.91 7.98 -15.48
N ASP A 354 20.11 8.46 -15.19
CA ASP A 354 20.83 8.18 -13.94
C ASP A 354 20.08 8.73 -12.73
N ARG A 355 19.54 9.94 -12.85
CA ARG A 355 18.68 10.55 -11.81
C ARG A 355 17.47 9.67 -11.51
N GLN A 356 16.75 9.21 -12.55
CA GLN A 356 15.55 8.39 -12.37
C GLN A 356 15.90 7.01 -11.78
N GLN A 357 17.04 6.42 -12.13
CA GLN A 357 17.50 5.15 -11.55
C GLN A 357 17.85 5.29 -10.06
N LYS A 358 18.61 6.33 -9.69
CA LYS A 358 18.96 6.61 -8.28
C LYS A 358 17.71 6.94 -7.46
N LEU A 359 16.77 7.72 -8.00
CA LEU A 359 15.48 8.00 -7.36
C LEU A 359 14.67 6.71 -7.13
N ALA A 360 14.61 5.81 -8.12
CA ALA A 360 13.93 4.53 -7.98
C ALA A 360 14.54 3.65 -6.86
N GLN A 361 15.86 3.66 -6.71
CA GLN A 361 16.53 2.95 -5.62
C GLN A 361 16.14 3.52 -4.25
N MET A 362 16.12 4.84 -4.11
CA MET A 362 15.72 5.51 -2.86
C MET A 362 14.25 5.22 -2.51
N LEU A 363 13.33 5.33 -3.47
CA LEU A 363 11.90 5.07 -3.23
C LEU A 363 11.64 3.60 -2.88
N SER A 364 12.33 2.67 -3.56
CA SER A 364 12.27 1.25 -3.20
C SER A 364 12.82 0.98 -1.80
N ARG A 365 13.88 1.69 -1.37
CA ARG A 365 14.42 1.57 -0.01
C ARG A 365 13.44 2.11 1.04
N LEU A 366 12.79 3.25 0.79
CA LEU A 366 11.76 3.82 1.66
C LEU A 366 10.58 2.86 1.86
N GLN A 367 10.06 2.30 0.77
CA GLN A 367 8.94 1.33 0.85
C GLN A 367 9.32 0.09 1.67
N LYS A 368 10.54 -0.43 1.48
CA LYS A 368 11.04 -1.57 2.27
C LYS A 368 11.15 -1.23 3.75
N ILE A 369 11.66 -0.04 4.11
CA ILE A 369 11.73 0.42 5.51
C ILE A 369 10.30 0.53 6.09
N ALA A 370 9.36 1.08 5.34
CA ALA A 370 7.97 1.21 5.76
C ALA A 370 7.34 -0.15 6.13
N GLU A 371 7.56 -1.16 5.30
CA GLU A 371 7.03 -2.51 5.51
C GLU A 371 7.83 -3.34 6.53
N GLU A 372 9.13 -3.12 6.64
CA GLU A 372 10.03 -3.89 7.53
C GLU A 372 9.80 -3.51 9.00
N TYR A 373 9.61 -2.23 9.28
CA TYR A 373 9.48 -1.71 10.64
C TYR A 373 8.06 -1.23 10.99
N ASN A 374 7.09 -1.41 10.08
CA ASN A 374 5.72 -0.89 10.20
C ASN A 374 5.71 0.60 10.58
N VAL A 375 6.25 1.45 9.71
CA VAL A 375 6.29 2.91 9.88
C VAL A 375 5.57 3.60 8.74
N ALA A 376 5.03 4.79 8.98
CA ALA A 376 4.56 5.69 7.93
C ALA A 376 5.76 6.42 7.29
N VAL A 377 5.72 6.60 5.96
CA VAL A 377 6.71 7.42 5.25
C VAL A 377 5.99 8.59 4.61
N PHE A 378 6.33 9.80 5.04
CA PHE A 378 5.77 11.04 4.49
C PHE A 378 6.85 11.81 3.74
N VAL A 379 6.63 12.04 2.45
CA VAL A 379 7.57 12.78 1.60
C VAL A 379 6.90 14.06 1.09
N THR A 380 7.65 15.16 1.12
CA THR A 380 7.21 16.38 0.43
C THR A 380 7.85 16.44 -0.95
N ASN A 381 7.15 17.08 -1.89
CA ASN A 381 7.68 17.29 -3.23
C ASN A 381 7.34 18.69 -3.77
N GLN A 382 8.18 19.15 -4.68
CA GLN A 382 8.07 20.44 -5.35
C GLN A 382 7.36 20.30 -6.70
N MET A 383 6.82 21.40 -7.20
CA MET A 383 6.22 21.49 -8.54
C MET A 383 7.13 22.27 -9.49
N THR A 384 7.06 21.94 -10.77
CA THR A 384 7.64 22.73 -11.86
C THR A 384 6.54 23.19 -12.80
N ALA A 385 6.75 24.35 -13.42
CA ALA A 385 5.98 24.74 -14.59
C ALA A 385 6.32 23.82 -15.77
N ASP A 386 5.34 23.58 -16.63
CA ASP A 386 5.49 22.93 -17.93
C ASP A 386 5.41 24.00 -19.04
N PRO A 387 6.55 24.44 -19.60
CA PRO A 387 6.56 25.45 -20.65
C PRO A 387 5.79 25.02 -21.92
N GLY A 388 5.62 23.71 -22.14
CA GLY A 388 4.90 23.17 -23.28
C GLY A 388 3.38 23.24 -23.14
N ALA A 389 2.86 23.39 -21.91
CA ALA A 389 1.42 23.41 -21.64
C ALA A 389 0.72 24.66 -22.19
N THR A 390 1.47 25.75 -22.40
CA THR A 390 0.99 26.96 -23.09
C THR A 390 0.54 26.69 -24.53
N MET A 391 1.07 25.63 -25.16
CA MET A 391 0.71 25.21 -26.52
C MET A 391 -0.50 24.26 -26.57
N SER A 392 -0.95 23.73 -25.43
CA SER A 392 -2.01 22.72 -25.33
C SER A 392 -3.26 23.20 -24.57
N PHE A 393 -3.40 24.51 -24.32
CA PHE A 393 -4.54 25.13 -23.62
C PHE A 393 -4.86 24.48 -22.26
N GLN A 394 -3.86 23.92 -21.57
CA GLN A 394 -4.05 23.38 -20.23
C GLN A 394 -4.19 24.52 -19.20
N ALA A 395 -5.27 24.47 -18.41
CA ALA A 395 -5.65 25.51 -17.46
C ALA A 395 -4.68 25.67 -16.27
N ASP A 396 -3.95 24.63 -15.88
CA ASP A 396 -2.89 24.72 -14.86
C ASP A 396 -1.61 24.03 -15.38
N PRO A 397 -0.61 24.78 -15.86
CA PRO A 397 0.57 24.22 -16.50
C PRO A 397 1.59 23.71 -15.46
N LYS A 398 1.16 23.16 -14.33
CA LYS A 398 2.06 22.75 -13.24
C LYS A 398 1.98 21.25 -13.01
N LYS A 399 3.15 20.64 -12.81
CA LYS A 399 3.28 19.22 -12.51
C LYS A 399 4.27 18.98 -11.37
N PRO A 400 4.04 17.96 -10.53
CA PRO A 400 5.03 17.54 -9.54
C PRO A 400 6.32 17.05 -10.23
N ILE A 401 7.45 17.25 -9.58
CA ILE A 401 8.77 16.82 -10.07
C ILE A 401 8.97 15.33 -9.77
N GLY A 402 9.83 14.62 -10.50
CA GLY A 402 10.15 13.20 -10.29
C GLY A 402 9.55 12.25 -11.34
N GLY A 403 8.54 12.72 -12.09
CA GLY A 403 7.94 11.98 -13.21
C GLY A 403 7.27 10.68 -12.77
N ASN A 404 7.14 9.74 -13.71
CA ASN A 404 6.37 8.51 -13.50
C ASN A 404 6.94 7.60 -12.40
N ILE A 405 8.26 7.63 -12.17
CA ILE A 405 8.90 6.82 -11.12
C ILE A 405 8.35 7.18 -9.74
N LEU A 406 8.31 8.47 -9.39
CA LEU A 406 7.77 8.92 -8.10
C LEU A 406 6.25 8.76 -8.05
N ALA A 407 5.57 9.02 -9.17
CA ALA A 407 4.11 8.87 -9.27
C ALA A 407 3.65 7.45 -8.96
N HIS A 408 4.31 6.43 -9.51
CA HIS A 408 3.93 5.02 -9.27
C HIS A 408 4.43 4.46 -7.94
N ALA A 409 5.51 5.01 -7.37
CA ALA A 409 6.05 4.52 -6.11
C ALA A 409 5.29 5.07 -4.89
N SER A 410 4.65 6.23 -5.01
CA SER A 410 3.86 6.83 -3.94
C SER A 410 2.49 6.16 -3.88
N THR A 411 2.09 5.65 -2.72
CA THR A 411 0.80 4.98 -2.54
C THR A 411 -0.35 5.99 -2.56
N THR A 412 -0.20 7.08 -1.83
CA THR A 412 -1.20 8.15 -1.77
C THR A 412 -0.53 9.49 -2.05
N ARG A 413 -1.14 10.29 -2.92
CA ARG A 413 -0.60 11.57 -3.39
C ARG A 413 -1.59 12.68 -3.10
N ILE A 414 -1.14 13.70 -2.36
CA ILE A 414 -1.96 14.83 -1.92
C ILE A 414 -1.46 16.10 -2.63
N SER A 415 -2.34 16.71 -3.41
CA SER A 415 -2.10 18.00 -4.03
C SER A 415 -2.54 19.13 -3.11
N LEU A 416 -1.64 20.05 -2.79
CA LEU A 416 -1.91 21.20 -1.94
C LEU A 416 -1.93 22.49 -2.76
N ARG A 417 -2.99 23.27 -2.63
CA ARG A 417 -3.12 24.61 -3.23
C ARG A 417 -3.55 25.66 -2.21
N LYS A 418 -3.30 26.93 -2.55
CA LYS A 418 -3.66 28.07 -1.70
C LYS A 418 -5.17 28.32 -1.75
N GLY A 419 -5.78 28.50 -0.58
CA GLY A 419 -7.13 29.05 -0.43
C GLY A 419 -7.07 30.56 -0.17
N ARG A 420 -8.08 31.08 0.54
CA ARG A 420 -8.15 32.50 0.94
C ARG A 420 -7.45 32.70 2.28
N GLY A 421 -6.55 33.69 2.36
CA GLY A 421 -5.84 34.01 3.60
C GLY A 421 -4.99 32.85 4.12
N GLU A 422 -5.31 32.36 5.32
CA GLU A 422 -4.61 31.24 5.97
C GLU A 422 -5.10 29.86 5.53
N THR A 423 -6.20 29.78 4.77
CA THR A 423 -6.75 28.49 4.32
C THR A 423 -6.00 27.92 3.12
N ARG A 424 -6.00 26.60 3.04
CA ARG A 424 -5.38 25.76 2.01
C ARG A 424 -6.37 24.67 1.64
N ILE A 425 -6.24 24.17 0.43
CA ILE A 425 -7.08 23.08 -0.08
C ILE A 425 -6.17 21.90 -0.37
N ALA A 426 -6.48 20.75 0.19
CA ALA A 426 -5.89 19.46 -0.14
C ALA A 426 -6.84 18.71 -1.08
N LYS A 427 -6.29 18.10 -2.13
CA LYS A 427 -7.00 17.21 -3.04
C LYS A 427 -6.28 15.86 -3.09
N ILE A 428 -7.02 14.76 -3.01
CA ILE A 428 -6.48 13.43 -3.33
C ILE A 428 -6.20 13.37 -4.84
N TYR A 429 -4.94 13.19 -5.19
CA TYR A 429 -4.47 13.11 -6.57
C TYR A 429 -4.34 11.66 -7.05
N ASP A 430 -3.96 10.76 -6.16
CA ASP A 430 -3.85 9.32 -6.41
C ASP A 430 -3.96 8.57 -5.07
N SER A 431 -4.71 7.48 -5.01
CA SER A 431 -4.83 6.59 -3.84
C SER A 431 -5.44 5.25 -4.27
N PRO A 432 -5.05 4.11 -3.67
CA PRO A 432 -5.64 2.81 -4.01
C PRO A 432 -7.09 2.65 -3.54
N ASP A 433 -7.54 3.40 -2.54
CA ASP A 433 -8.77 3.18 -1.79
C ASP A 433 -9.63 4.45 -1.57
N LEU A 434 -9.06 5.65 -1.74
CA LEU A 434 -9.74 6.92 -1.52
C LEU A 434 -10.21 7.54 -2.85
N PRO A 435 -11.46 8.02 -2.95
CA PRO A 435 -11.94 8.72 -4.13
C PRO A 435 -11.32 10.12 -4.25
N GLU A 436 -11.22 10.62 -5.48
CA GLU A 436 -10.86 12.02 -5.71
C GLU A 436 -11.84 12.97 -5.02
N SER A 437 -11.34 13.66 -4.01
CA SER A 437 -12.11 14.59 -3.18
C SER A 437 -11.18 15.68 -2.65
N GLU A 438 -11.79 16.72 -2.06
CA GLU A 438 -11.06 17.88 -1.55
C GLU A 438 -11.48 18.19 -0.11
N ALA A 439 -10.52 18.69 0.67
CA ALA A 439 -10.78 19.24 2.00
C ALA A 439 -10.06 20.57 2.17
N THR A 440 -10.66 21.45 2.97
CA THR A 440 -10.09 22.76 3.31
C THR A 440 -9.53 22.72 4.72
N PHE A 441 -8.31 23.21 4.90
CA PHE A 441 -7.65 23.32 6.20
C PHE A 441 -7.00 24.69 6.35
N ALA A 442 -6.60 25.06 7.56
CA ALA A 442 -5.90 26.30 7.85
C ALA A 442 -4.50 26.04 8.42
N ILE A 443 -3.56 26.93 8.07
CA ILE A 443 -2.24 26.99 8.70
C ILE A 443 -2.30 28.04 9.80
N THR A 444 -2.32 27.60 11.05
CA THR A 444 -2.42 28.46 12.23
C THR A 444 -1.10 28.55 13.00
N ALA A 445 -1.06 29.35 14.06
CA ALA A 445 0.07 29.37 14.99
C ALA A 445 0.39 27.97 15.55
N GLY A 446 -0.65 27.15 15.83
CA GLY A 446 -0.54 25.77 16.30
C GLY A 446 -0.47 24.72 15.19
N GLY A 447 -0.03 25.07 13.99
CA GLY A 447 0.15 24.13 12.86
C GLY A 447 -1.10 23.96 12.02
N ILE A 448 -1.24 22.77 11.41
CA ILE A 448 -2.39 22.41 10.56
C ILE A 448 -3.64 22.19 11.42
N ASN A 449 -4.72 22.92 11.13
CA ASN A 449 -5.99 22.85 11.85
C ASN A 449 -7.16 22.97 10.87
N ASP A 450 -8.38 22.73 11.34
CA ASP A 450 -9.59 22.95 10.55
C ASP A 450 -9.73 24.43 10.18
N ALA A 451 -10.23 24.69 8.97
CA ALA A 451 -10.52 26.04 8.55
C ALA A 451 -11.72 26.59 9.34
N LYS A 452 -11.59 27.80 9.88
CA LYS A 452 -12.73 28.51 10.46
C LYS A 452 -13.71 28.89 9.35
N GLU A 453 -15.00 28.72 9.62
CA GLU A 453 -16.09 29.12 8.70
C GLU A 453 -16.06 30.61 8.36
#